data_AF-A0A0K3A0L6-F1
#
_entry.id   AF-A0A0K3A0L6-F1
#
_cell.length_a   1.000
_cell.length_b   1.000
_cell.length_c   1.000
_cell.angle_alpha   90.00
_cell.angle_beta   90.00
_cell.angle_gamma   90.00
#
_symmetry.space_group_name_H-M   'P 1'
#
loop_
_entity.id
_entity.type
_entity.pdbx_description
1 polymer ?
#
loop_
_entity_poly.entity_id
_entity_poly.type
_entity_poly.pdbx_seq_one_letter_code
_entity_poly.pdbx_strand_id
1 'polypeptide(L)'
;MDWYDVDAKTRTSINALMEKLDLRYGCIDLAVDLQGNVFFFEVNTGGQFLFIDDHIPEMNLLGEMAGLLLAGSSDYQALPWNVANLPDFESSDRYVEFRAATQRFRQNDRVITRVDQDMVAI
;
A
#
# COMPACT_ATOMS: atom_id res chain seq x y z
N MET A 1 10.63 1.73 24.24
CA MET A 1 9.33 1.29 23.72
C MET A 1 9.49 1.33 22.21
N ASP A 2 9.48 0.18 21.56
CA ASP A 2 9.61 0.11 20.12
C ASP A 2 8.24 0.41 19.53
N TRP A 3 8.03 1.65 19.08
CA TRP A 3 6.71 2.15 18.68
C TRP A 3 6.14 1.43 17.44
N TYR A 4 6.96 0.63 16.78
CA TYR A 4 6.62 -0.10 15.55
C TYR A 4 6.20 -1.55 15.81
N ASP A 5 6.35 -2.06 17.04
CA ASP A 5 5.93 -3.42 17.33
C ASP A 5 4.45 -3.45 17.77
N VAL A 6 3.64 -4.11 16.94
CA VAL A 6 2.21 -4.31 17.19
C VAL A 6 2.04 -5.56 18.04
N ASP A 7 1.42 -5.39 19.22
CA ASP A 7 1.16 -6.49 20.14
C ASP A 7 0.32 -7.62 19.50
N ALA A 8 0.41 -8.82 20.06
CA ALA A 8 -0.24 -10.01 19.51
C ALA A 8 -1.77 -9.87 19.39
N LYS A 9 -2.43 -9.22 20.36
CA LYS A 9 -3.89 -9.03 20.35
C LYS A 9 -4.28 -8.08 19.21
N THR A 10 -3.60 -6.96 19.09
CA THR A 10 -3.83 -5.97 18.03
C THR A 10 -3.58 -6.58 16.66
N ARG A 11 -2.51 -7.36 16.50
CA ARG A 11 -2.21 -8.12 15.27
C ARG A 11 -3.32 -9.11 14.90
N THR A 12 -3.82 -9.88 15.88
CA THR A 12 -4.96 -10.79 15.66
C THR A 12 -6.21 -10.03 15.20
N SER A 13 -6.50 -8.87 15.79
CA SER A 13 -7.64 -8.03 15.39
C SER A 13 -7.48 -7.46 13.97
N ILE A 14 -6.28 -7.02 13.60
CA ILE A 14 -5.98 -6.56 12.23
C ILE A 14 -6.22 -7.69 11.23
N ASN A 15 -5.68 -8.89 11.48
CA ASN A 15 -5.85 -10.03 10.59
C ASN A 15 -7.34 -10.41 10.41
N ALA A 16 -8.11 -10.43 11.50
CA ALA A 16 -9.54 -10.71 11.45
C ALA A 16 -10.33 -9.64 10.68
N LEU A 17 -9.95 -8.36 10.80
CA LEU A 17 -10.53 -7.27 10.01
C LEU A 17 -10.26 -7.47 8.51
N MET A 18 -9.00 -7.71 8.15
CA MET A 18 -8.58 -7.91 6.76
C MET A 18 -9.27 -9.12 6.13
N GLU A 19 -9.37 -10.24 6.86
CA GLU A 19 -10.09 -11.44 6.42
C GLU A 19 -11.58 -11.16 6.20
N LYS A 20 -12.23 -10.47 7.15
CA LYS A 20 -13.67 -10.17 7.07
C LYS A 20 -14.03 -9.23 5.91
N LEU A 21 -13.11 -8.35 5.53
CA LEU A 21 -13.26 -7.43 4.40
C LEU A 21 -12.73 -8.03 3.07
N ASP A 22 -12.20 -9.25 3.11
CA ASP A 22 -11.49 -9.91 2.01
C ASP A 22 -10.40 -9.02 1.36
N LEU A 23 -9.64 -8.31 2.21
CA LEU A 23 -8.54 -7.46 1.77
C LEU A 23 -7.21 -8.21 1.85
N ARG A 24 -6.37 -8.03 0.82
CA ARG A 24 -4.97 -8.48 0.82
C ARG A 24 -3.98 -7.35 1.06
N TYR A 25 -4.45 -6.10 0.97
CA TYR A 25 -3.71 -4.89 1.24
C TYR A 25 -4.65 -3.83 1.81
N GLY A 26 -4.14 -2.99 2.71
CA GLY A 26 -4.81 -1.81 3.22
C GLY A 26 -3.90 -1.02 4.16
N CYS A 27 -3.96 0.30 4.09
CA CYS A 27 -3.34 1.18 5.09
C CYS A 27 -4.31 1.31 6.27
N ILE A 28 -3.86 0.97 7.48
CA ILE A 28 -4.70 0.98 8.67
C ILE A 28 -4.24 2.10 9.60
N ASP A 29 -5.17 2.96 9.97
CA ASP A 29 -4.93 4.04 10.93
C ASP A 29 -5.38 3.60 12.32
N LEU A 30 -4.42 3.62 13.26
CA LEU A 30 -4.61 3.28 14.66
C LEU A 30 -4.14 4.43 15.56
N ALA A 31 -4.83 4.64 16.67
CA ALA A 31 -4.37 5.50 17.75
C ALA A 31 -4.18 4.70 19.04
N VAL A 32 -3.18 5.05 19.84
CA VAL A 32 -2.92 4.45 21.15
C VAL A 32 -3.05 5.52 22.22
N ASP A 33 -3.90 5.29 23.22
CA ASP A 33 -4.04 6.21 24.35
C ASP A 33 -2.91 6.04 25.39
N LEU A 34 -2.90 6.90 26.41
CA LEU A 34 -1.90 6.86 27.49
C LEU A 34 -1.95 5.60 28.36
N GLN A 35 -3.03 4.81 28.26
CA GLN A 35 -3.17 3.53 28.96
C GLN A 35 -2.77 2.35 28.07
N GLY A 36 -2.41 2.59 26.80
CA GLY A 36 -2.06 1.57 25.83
C GLY A 36 -3.27 0.95 25.12
N ASN A 37 -4.47 1.52 25.24
CA ASN A 37 -5.62 1.03 24.48
C ASN A 37 -5.49 1.46 23.01
N VAL A 38 -5.74 0.52 22.11
CA VAL A 38 -5.69 0.74 20.67
C VAL A 38 -7.10 1.05 20.14
N PHE A 39 -7.20 2.13 19.37
CA PHE A 39 -8.42 2.57 18.71
C PHE A 39 -8.23 2.50 17.19
N PHE A 40 -9.15 1.82 16.52
CA PHE A 40 -9.21 1.74 15.05
C PHE A 40 -9.98 2.93 14.49
N PHE A 41 -9.42 3.60 13.48
CA PHE A 41 -10.08 4.70 12.77
C PHE A 41 -10.56 4.28 11.39
N GLU A 42 -9.65 3.84 10.54
CA GLU A 42 -9.98 3.41 9.18
C GLU A 42 -9.04 2.35 8.62
N VAL A 43 -9.51 1.70 7.56
CA VAL A 43 -8.67 0.98 6.60
C VAL A 43 -8.89 1.57 5.22
N ASN A 44 -7.82 2.06 4.60
CA ASN A 44 -7.84 2.64 3.27
C ASN A 44 -7.22 1.68 2.26
N THR A 45 -8.04 1.12 1.38
CA THR A 45 -7.64 0.14 0.35
C THR A 45 -6.80 0.75 -0.77
N GLY A 46 -6.88 2.06 -0.97
CA GLY A 46 -6.09 2.84 -1.94
C GLY A 46 -5.03 3.74 -1.29
N GLY A 47 -4.74 3.50 -0.01
CA GLY A 47 -3.78 4.31 0.75
C GLY A 47 -2.40 4.31 0.10
N GLN A 48 -1.76 5.48 0.07
CA GLN A 48 -0.39 5.64 -0.40
C GLN A 48 0.57 5.11 0.67
N PHE A 49 1.60 4.37 0.28
CA PHE A 49 2.59 3.81 1.21
C PHE A 49 4.03 4.21 0.88
N LEU A 50 4.32 4.66 -0.34
CA LEU A 50 5.69 4.96 -0.80
C LEU A 50 6.40 6.05 0.00
N PHE A 51 5.66 6.91 0.70
CA PHE A 51 6.29 7.88 1.60
C PHE A 51 7.02 7.20 2.76
N ILE A 52 6.60 6.00 3.17
CA ILE A 52 7.29 5.23 4.22
C ILE A 52 8.63 4.75 3.68
N ASP A 53 8.68 4.21 2.46
CA ASP A 53 9.95 3.80 1.82
C ASP A 53 10.90 4.98 1.58
N ASP A 54 10.37 6.18 1.36
CA ASP A 54 11.18 7.41 1.28
C ASP A 54 11.82 7.78 2.63
N HIS A 55 11.11 7.57 3.75
CA HIS A 55 11.59 7.91 5.09
C HIS A 55 12.38 6.76 5.75
N ILE A 56 12.04 5.51 5.44
CA ILE A 56 12.61 4.27 6.01
C ILE A 56 12.80 3.28 4.85
N PRO A 57 13.84 3.47 4.01
CA PRO A 57 14.09 2.62 2.85
C PRO A 57 14.11 1.14 3.19
N GLU A 58 14.67 0.76 4.34
CA GLU A 58 14.84 -0.63 4.75
C GLU A 58 13.53 -1.43 4.86
N MET A 59 12.37 -0.77 4.96
CA MET A 59 11.07 -1.46 4.96
C MET A 59 10.71 -2.06 3.60
N ASN A 60 11.19 -1.46 2.51
CA ASN A 60 10.95 -1.89 1.12
C ASN A 60 9.53 -2.35 0.80
N LEU A 61 8.53 -1.56 1.20
CA LEU A 61 7.12 -1.87 0.96
C LEU A 61 6.82 -1.97 -0.54
N LEU A 62 7.56 -1.27 -1.40
CA LEU A 62 7.50 -1.44 -2.85
C LEU A 62 7.87 -2.87 -3.27
N GLY A 63 8.93 -3.45 -2.70
CA GLY A 63 9.34 -4.83 -2.96
C GLY A 63 8.30 -5.85 -2.50
N GLU A 64 7.68 -5.61 -1.33
CA GLU A 64 6.56 -6.41 -0.81
C GLU A 64 5.35 -6.35 -1.77
N MET A 65 4.93 -5.14 -2.14
CA MET A 65 3.80 -4.93 -3.05
C MET A 65 4.06 -5.56 -4.43
N ALA A 66 5.27 -5.41 -4.98
CA ALA A 66 5.63 -6.02 -6.25
C ALA A 66 5.61 -7.55 -6.18
N GLY A 67 6.10 -8.14 -5.08
CA GLY A 67 6.03 -9.58 -4.82
C GLY A 67 4.60 -10.08 -4.76
N LEU A 68 3.73 -9.39 -4.02
CA LEU A 68 2.29 -9.68 -3.92
C LEU A 68 1.63 -9.68 -5.30
N LEU A 69 1.87 -8.63 -6.10
CA LEU A 69 1.30 -8.49 -7.44
C LEU A 69 1.78 -9.56 -8.42
N LEU A 70 3.06 -9.94 -8.36
CA LEU A 70 3.63 -11.01 -9.19
C LEU A 70 3.07 -12.39 -8.84
N ALA A 71 2.86 -12.66 -7.55
CA ALA A 71 2.28 -13.92 -7.09
C ALA A 71 0.77 -14.01 -7.38
N GLY A 72 0.07 -12.87 -7.38
CA GLY A 72 -1.40 -12.84 -7.51
C GLY A 72 -2.12 -13.47 -6.32
N SER A 73 -1.44 -13.62 -5.17
CA SER A 73 -1.96 -14.24 -3.96
C SER A 73 -1.23 -13.72 -2.71
N SER A 74 -1.84 -13.87 -1.53
CA SER A 74 -1.18 -13.53 -0.25
C SER A 74 -0.06 -14.47 0.17
N ASP A 75 0.09 -15.61 -0.49
CA ASP A 75 1.28 -16.44 -0.37
C ASP A 75 2.29 -15.94 -1.41
N TYR A 76 3.16 -15.04 -0.98
CA TYR A 76 4.15 -14.39 -1.84
C TYR A 76 5.50 -14.27 -1.15
N GLN A 77 6.52 -14.01 -1.95
CA GLN A 77 7.83 -13.59 -1.47
C GLN A 77 8.05 -12.16 -1.91
N ALA A 78 8.48 -11.31 -0.98
CA ALA A 78 8.93 -9.96 -1.29
C ALA A 78 10.02 -10.01 -2.36
N LEU A 79 9.99 -9.05 -3.30
CA LEU A 79 11.15 -8.88 -4.17
C LEU A 79 12.33 -8.35 -3.34
N PRO A 80 13.53 -8.92 -3.51
CA PRO A 80 14.68 -8.50 -2.72
C PRO A 80 15.06 -7.05 -3.06
N TRP A 81 15.67 -6.36 -2.10
CA TRP A 81 16.02 -4.93 -2.22
C TRP A 81 16.71 -4.59 -3.55
N ASN A 82 17.68 -5.41 -3.97
CA ASN A 82 18.45 -5.21 -5.19
C ASN A 82 17.68 -5.47 -6.50
N VAL A 83 16.41 -5.88 -6.42
CA VAL A 83 15.52 -6.10 -7.58
C VAL A 83 14.48 -4.98 -7.67
N ALA A 84 13.88 -4.60 -6.55
CA ALA A 84 12.87 -3.54 -6.51
C ALA A 84 12.99 -2.76 -5.20
N ASN A 85 13.27 -1.46 -5.34
CA ASN A 85 13.23 -0.47 -4.28
C ASN A 85 12.95 0.92 -4.86
N LEU A 86 12.45 1.82 -4.02
CA LEU A 86 12.06 3.16 -4.45
C LEU A 86 13.27 4.00 -4.95
N PRO A 87 14.41 4.08 -4.24
CA PRO A 87 15.57 4.86 -4.71
C PRO A 87 16.07 4.48 -6.10
N ASP A 88 16.21 3.18 -6.38
CA ASP A 88 16.67 2.69 -7.68
C ASP A 88 15.65 3.01 -8.77
N PHE A 89 14.35 2.85 -8.48
CA PHE A 89 13.30 3.26 -9.42
C PHE A 89 13.39 4.75 -9.73
N GLU A 90 13.49 5.62 -8.73
CA GLU A 90 13.54 7.07 -8.92
C GLU A 90 14.80 7.55 -9.66
N SER A 91 15.90 6.82 -9.55
CA SER A 91 17.14 7.10 -10.30
C SER A 91 17.12 6.59 -11.76
N SER A 92 16.11 5.81 -12.14
CA SER A 92 16.06 5.14 -13.45
C SER A 92 15.49 6.02 -14.57
N ASP A 93 15.85 5.71 -15.81
CA ASP A 93 15.24 6.32 -17.01
C ASP A 93 13.70 6.14 -17.04
N ARG A 94 13.20 5.03 -16.48
CA ARG A 94 11.75 4.76 -16.38
C ARG A 94 11.04 5.77 -15.49
N TYR A 95 11.68 6.23 -14.42
CA TYR A 95 11.10 7.29 -13.61
C TYR A 95 11.05 8.62 -14.36
N VAL A 96 12.07 8.95 -15.15
CA VAL A 96 12.06 10.15 -16.01
C VAL A 96 10.88 10.09 -16.98
N GLU A 97 10.68 8.96 -17.66
CA GLU A 97 9.53 8.71 -18.54
C GLU A 97 8.19 8.84 -17.80
N PHE A 98 8.08 8.22 -16.62
CA PHE A 98 6.89 8.29 -15.77
C PHE A 98 6.56 9.72 -15.34
N ARG A 99 7.56 10.51 -14.93
CA ARG A 99 7.38 11.92 -14.53
C ARG A 99 6.96 12.78 -15.71
N ALA A 100 7.53 12.58 -16.89
CA ALA A 100 7.11 13.28 -18.10
C ALA A 100 5.65 12.95 -18.47
N ALA A 101 5.23 11.69 -18.34
CA ALA A 101 3.85 11.27 -18.58
C ALA A 101 2.87 11.87 -17.55
N THR A 102 3.18 11.80 -16.26
CA THR A 102 2.33 12.33 -15.18
C THR A 102 2.21 13.86 -15.16
N GLN A 103 3.25 14.59 -15.56
CA GLN A 103 3.17 16.04 -15.74
C GLN A 103 2.17 16.43 -16.85
N ARG A 104 2.09 15.63 -17.92
CA ARG A 104 1.10 15.84 -18.99
C ARG A 104 -0.34 15.62 -18.49
N PHE A 105 -0.57 14.61 -17.65
CA PHE A 105 -1.89 14.35 -17.06
C PHE A 105 -2.37 15.48 -16.16
N ARG A 106 -1.49 16.09 -15.35
CA ARG A 106 -1.86 17.21 -14.46
C ARG A 106 -2.29 18.48 -15.21
N GLN A 107 -1.92 18.64 -16.48
CA GLN A 107 -2.19 19.86 -17.23
C GLN A 107 -3.53 19.84 -17.98
N ASN A 108 -4.14 18.68 -18.29
CA ASN A 108 -5.23 18.67 -19.27
C ASN A 108 -6.49 17.80 -19.02
N ASP A 109 -6.57 16.89 -18.04
CA ASP A 109 -7.73 16.00 -17.95
C ASP A 109 -8.44 15.99 -16.58
N ARG A 110 -9.77 16.22 -16.60
CA ARG A 110 -10.66 15.83 -15.51
C ARG A 110 -10.87 14.32 -15.62
N VAL A 111 -10.38 13.54 -14.67
CA VAL A 111 -10.67 12.10 -14.58
C VAL A 111 -12.17 11.95 -14.30
N ILE A 112 -12.91 11.45 -15.27
CA ILE A 112 -14.29 10.96 -15.09
C ILE A 112 -14.18 9.44 -15.05
N THR A 113 -14.36 8.84 -13.87
CA THR A 113 -14.52 7.39 -13.76
C THR A 113 -15.85 7.04 -14.41
N ARG A 114 -15.82 6.50 -15.63
CA ARG A 114 -16.99 5.90 -16.25
C ARG A 114 -17.19 4.53 -15.60
N VAL A 115 -18.31 4.36 -14.92
CA VAL A 115 -18.81 3.04 -14.55
C VAL A 115 -19.59 2.55 -15.76
N ASP A 116 -19.07 1.55 -16.46
CA ASP A 116 -19.87 0.84 -17.47
C ASP A 116 -21.02 0.13 -16.76
N GLN A 117 -22.25 0.52 -17.08
CA GLN A 117 -23.47 -0.04 -16.48
C GLN A 117 -23.87 -1.40 -17.07
N ASP A 118 -23.06 -2.00 -17.95
CA ASP A 118 -23.45 -3.16 -18.75
C ASP A 118 -23.20 -4.53 -18.08
N MET A 119 -22.96 -4.57 -16.77
CA MET A 119 -22.82 -5.82 -16.01
C MET A 119 -23.98 -6.09 -15.03
N VAL A 120 -25.20 -5.64 -15.37
CA VAL A 120 -26.43 -6.18 -14.77
C VAL A 120 -27.18 -7.01 -15.81
N ALA A 121 -26.74 -8.25 -15.97
CA ALA A 121 -27.61 -9.33 -16.39
C ALA A 121 -27.45 -10.47 -15.38
N ILE A 122 -28.58 -10.78 -14.75
CA ILE A 122 -28.84 -11.74 -13.67
C ILE A 122 -28.30 -13.13 -14.01
#